data_AF-A0A7X8IEW9-F1
#
_entry.id   AF-A0A7X8IEW9-F1
#
_cell.length_a   1.000
_cell.length_b   1.000
_cell.length_c   1.000
_cell.angle_alpha   90.00
_cell.angle_beta   90.00
_cell.angle_gamma   90.00
#
_symmetry.space_group_name_H-M   'P 1'
#
loop_
_entity.id
_entity.type
_entity.pdbx_description
1 polymer ?
#
loop_
_entity_poly.entity_id
_entity_poly.type
_entity_poly.pdbx_seq_one_letter_code
_entity_poly.pdbx_strand_id
1 'polypeptide(L)'
;MDNEIVKTFSRRDFVKGAAALSATSLLVNPGVVFSAGQETLKIGVVGCGGRGSGALGDCLNAAKHLNINTEVVALADFFMDRAVGTARRYGVPEDRCFEGAEAYKKVMASDADVVLLATPPNFRPVHFDAAIKAGKHVFMEKPVAVDPPGARKIMETGKLAAQKKLAVVAGTQRRHQAAYRQTAWAVANGAVGRLTSGKVWWCGGALWFNRRQEGESDASYLVRNWVSFTEMSGDHIVEQHVHNIDVANWYIGRHPEAALGFGGRARRQTGNQYDFFSVDFDYGQDVHIHSMCRQINGC
;
A
#
# COMPACT_ATOMS: atom_id res chain seq x y z
N MET A 1 53.30 -7.51 -44.29
CA MET A 1 52.23 -6.79 -43.57
C MET A 1 51.05 -7.71 -43.52
N ASP A 2 50.59 -7.95 -42.30
CA ASP A 2 49.72 -9.03 -41.87
C ASP A 2 48.38 -9.05 -42.59
N ASN A 3 47.93 -10.26 -42.98
CA ASN A 3 46.58 -10.46 -43.49
C ASN A 3 45.84 -11.36 -42.49
N GLU A 4 44.94 -10.73 -41.73
CA GLU A 4 44.08 -11.36 -40.74
C GLU A 4 43.19 -12.43 -41.36
N ILE A 5 43.18 -13.60 -40.73
CA ILE A 5 42.24 -14.68 -41.03
C ILE A 5 40.88 -14.30 -40.44
N VAL A 6 39.93 -13.95 -41.30
CA VAL A 6 38.51 -13.81 -40.93
C VAL A 6 37.99 -15.16 -40.43
N LYS A 7 37.74 -15.27 -39.12
CA LYS A 7 37.05 -16.44 -38.54
C LYS A 7 35.57 -16.39 -38.92
N THR A 8 35.16 -17.29 -39.81
CA THR A 8 33.76 -17.52 -40.15
C THR A 8 33.03 -18.22 -39.00
N PHE A 9 32.12 -17.49 -38.33
CA PHE A 9 31.22 -18.05 -37.32
C PHE A 9 30.21 -19.00 -37.98
N SER A 10 30.16 -20.26 -37.54
CA SER A 10 29.15 -21.20 -38.04
C SER A 10 27.85 -21.11 -37.23
N ARG A 11 26.72 -21.47 -37.85
CA ARG A 11 25.42 -21.64 -37.15
C ARG A 11 25.51 -22.59 -35.94
N ARG A 12 26.46 -23.53 -35.95
CA ARG A 12 26.70 -24.48 -34.85
C ARG A 12 27.37 -23.82 -33.65
N ASP A 13 28.20 -22.79 -33.89
CA ASP A 13 28.84 -22.01 -32.83
C ASP A 13 27.83 -21.03 -32.18
N PHE A 14 26.87 -20.51 -32.95
CA PHE A 14 25.74 -19.73 -32.43
C PHE A 14 24.82 -20.55 -31.52
N VAL A 15 24.50 -21.80 -31.90
CA VAL A 15 23.68 -22.70 -31.07
C VAL A 15 24.42 -23.15 -29.80
N LYS A 16 25.75 -23.35 -29.87
CA LYS A 16 26.57 -23.62 -28.67
C LYS A 16 26.64 -22.41 -27.72
N GLY A 17 26.66 -21.18 -28.25
CA GLY A 17 26.54 -19.95 -27.44
C GLY A 17 25.14 -19.75 -26.84
N ALA A 18 24.07 -20.12 -27.56
CA ALA A 18 22.68 -19.98 -27.11
C ALA A 18 22.26 -21.01 -26.05
N ALA A 19 22.84 -22.22 -26.08
CA ALA A 19 22.58 -23.26 -25.07
C ALA A 19 23.25 -22.98 -23.70
N ALA A 20 24.31 -22.16 -23.67
CA ALA A 20 24.99 -21.80 -22.42
C ALA A 20 24.32 -20.63 -21.66
N LEU A 21 23.40 -19.90 -22.31
CA LEU A 21 22.68 -18.76 -21.72
C LEU A 21 21.22 -19.06 -21.34
N SER A 22 20.73 -20.26 -21.60
CA SER A 22 19.33 -20.66 -21.39
C SER A 22 19.10 -21.51 -20.14
N ALA A 23 20.13 -21.78 -19.34
CA ALA A 23 20.05 -22.62 -18.13
C ALA A 23 20.18 -21.87 -16.79
N THR A 24 20.34 -20.54 -16.78
CA THR A 24 20.58 -19.75 -15.54
C THR A 24 19.68 -18.53 -15.35
N SER A 25 18.65 -18.36 -16.19
CA SER A 25 17.62 -17.31 -16.00
C SER A 25 16.32 -17.83 -15.36
N LEU A 26 16.42 -18.89 -14.54
CA LEU A 26 15.53 -18.96 -13.38
C LEU A 26 15.96 -17.83 -12.45
N LEU A 27 15.24 -16.72 -12.50
CA LEU A 27 15.28 -15.63 -11.53
C LEU A 27 14.88 -16.18 -10.16
N VAL A 28 15.81 -16.90 -9.52
CA VAL A 28 15.77 -17.14 -8.09
C VAL A 28 16.14 -15.82 -7.46
N ASN A 29 15.14 -15.06 -7.04
CA ASN A 29 15.33 -13.89 -6.22
C ASN A 29 16.12 -14.32 -4.96
N PRO A 30 17.37 -13.86 -4.74
CA PRO A 30 18.19 -14.32 -3.62
C PRO A 30 17.58 -13.97 -2.24
N GLY A 31 16.56 -13.10 -2.22
CA GLY A 31 15.82 -12.73 -1.01
C GLY A 31 14.69 -13.68 -0.60
N VAL A 32 14.42 -14.76 -1.34
CA VAL A 32 13.36 -15.73 -1.01
C VAL A 32 14.00 -17.07 -0.65
N VAL A 33 14.82 -17.07 0.39
CA VAL A 33 15.10 -18.31 1.14
C VAL A 33 14.00 -18.42 2.18
N PHE A 34 12.86 -19.02 1.81
CA PHE A 34 11.97 -19.57 2.83
C PHE A 34 12.75 -20.71 3.47
N SER A 35 13.21 -20.51 4.71
CA SER A 35 13.54 -21.64 5.56
C SER A 35 12.31 -22.53 5.56
N ALA A 36 12.44 -23.73 4.99
CA ALA A 36 11.40 -24.75 5.01
C ALA A 36 11.31 -25.34 6.43
N GLY A 37 11.05 -24.48 7.41
CA GLY A 37 10.57 -24.85 8.73
C GLY A 37 9.05 -24.84 8.68
N GLN A 38 8.43 -25.80 9.38
CA GLN A 38 7.00 -25.81 9.70
C GLN A 38 6.64 -24.67 10.68
N GLU A 39 7.07 -23.44 10.42
CA GLU A 39 6.79 -22.31 11.30
C GLU A 39 5.45 -21.68 10.89
N THR A 40 4.51 -21.69 11.82
CA THR A 40 3.23 -21.00 11.69
C THR A 40 3.48 -19.49 11.75
N LEU A 41 3.13 -18.77 10.69
CA LEU A 41 3.19 -17.32 10.63
C LEU A 41 2.10 -16.71 11.52
N LYS A 42 2.50 -16.01 12.58
CA LYS A 42 1.58 -15.35 13.52
C LYS A 42 1.26 -13.94 13.07
N ILE A 43 -0.03 -13.64 12.98
CA ILE A 43 -0.56 -12.41 12.41
C ILE A 43 -1.28 -11.60 13.48
N GLY A 44 -0.90 -10.34 13.62
CA GLY A 44 -1.64 -9.32 14.36
C GLY A 44 -2.36 -8.36 13.42
N VAL A 45 -3.54 -7.84 13.81
CA VAL A 45 -4.28 -6.84 13.00
C VAL A 45 -4.61 -5.63 13.86
N VAL A 46 -4.32 -4.44 13.34
CA VAL A 46 -4.70 -3.15 13.94
C VAL A 46 -5.60 -2.42 12.95
N GLY A 47 -6.85 -2.20 13.34
CA GLY A 47 -7.94 -1.76 12.47
C GLY A 47 -8.67 -2.97 11.88
N CYS A 48 -9.80 -3.34 12.46
CA CYS A 48 -10.61 -4.51 12.11
C CYS A 48 -11.90 -4.11 11.38
N GLY A 49 -11.93 -2.94 10.74
CA GLY A 49 -13.01 -2.52 9.83
C GLY A 49 -13.02 -3.28 8.50
N GLY A 50 -13.81 -2.80 7.54
CA GLY A 50 -13.98 -3.46 6.24
C GLY A 50 -12.66 -3.70 5.48
N ARG A 51 -11.75 -2.72 5.46
CA ARG A 51 -10.45 -2.88 4.79
C ARG A 51 -9.51 -3.80 5.56
N GLY A 52 -9.43 -3.68 6.88
CA GLY A 52 -8.54 -4.52 7.70
C GLY A 52 -8.94 -5.99 7.73
N SER A 53 -10.23 -6.27 7.89
CA SER A 53 -10.75 -7.64 7.77
C SER A 53 -10.57 -8.20 6.36
N GLY A 54 -10.67 -7.36 5.31
CA GLY A 54 -10.34 -7.75 3.94
C GLY A 54 -8.85 -8.07 3.74
N ALA A 55 -7.96 -7.20 4.22
CA ALA A 55 -6.50 -7.40 4.15
C ALA A 55 -6.04 -8.67 4.89
N LEU A 56 -6.67 -8.99 6.03
CA LEU A 56 -6.45 -10.27 6.70
C LEU A 56 -6.87 -11.45 5.80
N GLY A 57 -8.04 -11.38 5.17
CA GLY A 57 -8.50 -12.39 4.22
C GLY A 57 -7.54 -12.55 3.03
N ASP A 58 -7.08 -11.45 2.44
CA ASP A 58 -6.08 -11.44 1.37
C ASP A 58 -4.77 -12.11 1.81
N CYS A 59 -4.31 -11.82 3.04
CA CYS A 59 -3.11 -12.41 3.63
C CYS A 59 -3.25 -13.93 3.85
N LEU A 60 -4.35 -14.38 4.45
CA LEU A 60 -4.64 -15.80 4.67
C LEU A 60 -4.76 -16.56 3.34
N ASN A 61 -5.40 -15.95 2.34
CA ASN A 61 -5.49 -16.53 1.00
C ASN A 61 -4.12 -16.65 0.34
N ALA A 62 -3.25 -15.64 0.46
CA ALA A 62 -1.89 -15.71 -0.07
C ALA A 62 -1.07 -16.80 0.64
N ALA A 63 -1.14 -16.87 1.97
CA ALA A 63 -0.46 -17.91 2.76
C ALA A 63 -0.91 -19.32 2.35
N LYS A 64 -2.22 -19.52 2.14
CA LYS A 64 -2.76 -20.78 1.62
C LYS A 64 -2.17 -21.15 0.26
N HIS A 65 -2.06 -20.21 -0.69
CA HIS A 65 -1.44 -20.48 -1.99
C HIS A 65 0.05 -20.80 -1.90
N LEU A 66 0.72 -20.31 -0.87
CA LEU A 66 2.14 -20.54 -0.61
C LEU A 66 2.40 -21.74 0.32
N ASN A 67 1.36 -22.46 0.75
CA ASN A 67 1.42 -23.53 1.74
C ASN A 67 2.09 -23.10 3.06
N ILE A 68 1.80 -21.87 3.52
CA ILE A 68 2.26 -21.33 4.80
C ILE A 68 1.14 -21.49 5.83
N ASN A 69 1.44 -22.12 6.96
CA ASN A 69 0.52 -22.17 8.10
C ASN A 69 0.41 -20.78 8.73
N THR A 70 -0.79 -20.38 9.14
CA THR A 70 -1.04 -19.06 9.73
C THR A 70 -1.87 -19.17 11.00
N GLU A 71 -1.58 -18.31 11.97
CA GLU A 71 -2.40 -18.13 13.17
C GLU A 71 -2.64 -16.64 13.41
N VAL A 72 -3.89 -16.25 13.69
CA VAL A 72 -4.22 -14.88 14.08
C VAL A 72 -4.16 -14.77 15.61
N VAL A 73 -3.18 -14.04 16.13
CA VAL A 73 -2.88 -14.02 17.57
C VAL A 73 -3.41 -12.79 18.30
N ALA A 74 -3.70 -11.71 17.56
CA ALA A 74 -4.21 -10.48 18.17
C ALA A 74 -5.00 -9.64 17.14
N LEU A 75 -6.14 -9.11 17.58
CA LEU A 75 -7.01 -8.21 16.80
C LEU A 75 -7.28 -6.95 17.63
N ALA A 76 -7.00 -5.78 17.08
CA ALA A 76 -7.28 -4.51 17.72
C ALA A 76 -8.10 -3.58 16.82
N ASP A 77 -9.06 -2.88 17.39
CA ASP A 77 -9.75 -1.76 16.75
C ASP A 77 -10.10 -0.70 17.81
N PHE A 78 -10.44 0.51 17.37
CA PHE A 78 -10.98 1.51 18.28
C PHE A 78 -12.32 1.06 18.87
N PHE A 79 -13.09 0.28 18.10
CA PHE A 79 -14.39 -0.25 18.52
C PHE A 79 -14.38 -1.78 18.62
N MET A 80 -14.73 -2.33 19.79
CA MET A 80 -14.68 -3.78 20.05
C MET A 80 -15.55 -4.59 19.07
N ASP A 81 -16.70 -4.07 18.67
CA ASP A 81 -17.61 -4.75 17.72
C ASP A 81 -16.92 -5.10 16.40
N ARG A 82 -15.96 -4.28 15.95
CA ARG A 82 -15.18 -4.54 14.74
C ARG A 82 -14.12 -5.62 14.93
N ALA A 83 -13.41 -5.59 16.07
CA ALA A 83 -12.43 -6.62 16.42
C ALA A 83 -13.11 -7.99 16.57
N VAL A 84 -14.19 -8.06 17.34
CA VAL A 84 -15.01 -9.27 17.54
C VAL A 84 -15.65 -9.73 16.23
N GLY A 85 -16.16 -8.82 15.40
CA GLY A 85 -16.70 -9.15 14.09
C GLY A 85 -15.67 -9.81 13.16
N THR A 86 -14.41 -9.33 13.20
CA THR A 86 -13.30 -9.96 12.47
C THR A 86 -12.91 -11.31 13.07
N ALA A 87 -12.88 -11.43 14.41
CA ALA A 87 -12.63 -12.68 15.09
C ALA A 87 -13.62 -13.76 14.68
N ARG A 88 -14.92 -13.48 14.74
CA ARG A 88 -15.98 -14.40 14.33
C ARG A 88 -15.86 -14.81 12.86
N ARG A 89 -15.53 -13.85 11.98
CA ARG A 89 -15.36 -14.11 10.54
C ARG A 89 -14.23 -15.09 10.24
N TYR A 90 -13.16 -15.08 11.03
CA TYR A 90 -11.96 -15.89 10.79
C TYR A 90 -11.70 -16.97 11.85
N GLY A 91 -12.67 -17.22 12.75
CA GLY A 91 -12.55 -18.25 13.79
C GLY A 91 -11.51 -17.96 14.87
N VAL A 92 -11.28 -16.69 15.19
CA VAL A 92 -10.33 -16.27 16.24
C VAL A 92 -11.06 -16.16 17.58
N PRO A 93 -10.50 -16.67 18.70
CA PRO A 93 -11.06 -16.46 20.03
C PRO A 93 -11.26 -14.97 20.39
N GLU A 94 -12.37 -14.64 21.04
CA GLU A 94 -12.69 -13.24 21.40
C GLU A 94 -11.74 -12.67 22.47
N ASP A 95 -11.03 -13.50 23.24
CA ASP A 95 -10.02 -13.07 24.22
C ASP A 95 -8.73 -12.51 23.56
N ARG A 96 -8.59 -12.67 22.24
CA ARG A 96 -7.54 -12.04 21.41
C ARG A 96 -7.98 -10.69 20.83
N CYS A 97 -9.18 -10.20 21.18
CA CYS A 97 -9.69 -8.90 20.73
C CYS A 97 -9.42 -7.79 21.76
N PHE A 98 -8.91 -6.66 21.27
CA PHE A 98 -8.55 -5.50 22.07
C PHE A 98 -9.23 -4.24 21.52
N GLU A 99 -9.67 -3.34 22.41
CA GLU A 99 -10.39 -2.13 22.04
C GLU A 99 -9.73 -0.82 22.50
N GLY A 100 -10.06 0.27 21.81
CA GLY A 100 -9.68 1.63 22.18
C GLY A 100 -8.42 2.14 21.48
N ALA A 101 -8.12 3.42 21.71
CA ALA A 101 -7.04 4.14 21.04
C ALA A 101 -5.65 3.49 21.22
N GLU A 102 -5.43 2.84 22.36
CA GLU A 102 -4.16 2.22 22.73
C GLU A 102 -4.11 0.70 22.48
N ALA A 103 -5.17 0.11 21.92
CA ALA A 103 -5.26 -1.33 21.68
C ALA A 103 -4.15 -1.87 20.76
N TYR A 104 -3.63 -1.04 19.85
CA TYR A 104 -2.51 -1.41 18.99
C TYR A 104 -1.29 -1.86 19.81
N LYS A 105 -1.07 -1.30 21.02
CA LYS A 105 0.03 -1.70 21.90
C LYS A 105 -0.09 -3.16 22.34
N LYS A 106 -1.31 -3.68 22.52
CA LYS A 106 -1.55 -5.10 22.85
C LYS A 106 -1.16 -6.01 21.69
N VAL A 107 -1.45 -5.59 20.45
CA VAL A 107 -0.98 -6.31 19.25
C VAL A 107 0.55 -6.29 19.18
N MET A 108 1.19 -5.14 19.43
CA MET A 108 2.67 -5.06 19.42
C MET A 108 3.33 -5.90 20.52
N ALA A 109 2.68 -6.04 21.68
CA ALA A 109 3.15 -6.85 22.79
C ALA A 109 2.86 -8.36 22.64
N SER A 110 2.04 -8.75 21.65
CA SER A 110 1.76 -10.15 21.34
C SER A 110 2.96 -10.85 20.67
N ASP A 111 2.85 -12.15 20.48
CA ASP A 111 3.81 -12.98 19.76
C ASP A 111 3.62 -12.97 18.23
N ALA A 112 2.89 -11.98 17.67
CA ALA A 112 2.76 -11.83 16.22
C ALA A 112 4.14 -11.66 15.54
N ASP A 113 4.33 -12.24 14.37
CA ASP A 113 5.52 -12.05 13.53
C ASP A 113 5.31 -10.85 12.57
N VAL A 114 4.10 -10.77 12.02
CA VAL A 114 3.67 -9.72 11.10
C VAL A 114 2.43 -9.02 11.62
N VAL A 115 2.38 -7.69 11.47
CA VAL A 115 1.20 -6.89 11.79
C VAL A 115 0.62 -6.23 10.55
N LEU A 116 -0.70 -6.30 10.43
CA LEU A 116 -1.47 -5.64 9.39
C LEU A 116 -2.03 -4.32 9.96
N LEU A 117 -1.58 -3.19 9.42
CA LEU A 117 -2.01 -1.86 9.84
C LEU A 117 -3.05 -1.29 8.87
N ALA A 118 -4.32 -1.29 9.28
CA ALA A 118 -5.47 -0.88 8.46
C ALA A 118 -6.41 0.10 9.20
N THR A 119 -5.88 0.82 10.18
CA THR A 119 -6.57 1.97 10.82
C THR A 119 -6.65 3.16 9.89
N PRO A 120 -7.46 4.19 10.23
CA PRO A 120 -7.40 5.49 9.56
C PRO A 120 -5.95 5.98 9.37
N PRO A 121 -5.61 6.58 8.22
CA PRO A 121 -4.25 6.91 7.84
C PRO A 121 -3.47 7.79 8.82
N ASN A 122 -4.14 8.69 9.53
CA ASN A 122 -3.50 9.58 10.50
C ASN A 122 -2.79 8.83 11.63
N PHE A 123 -3.26 7.64 12.00
CA PHE A 123 -2.62 6.83 13.06
C PHE A 123 -1.42 6.03 12.56
N ARG A 124 -1.22 5.93 11.24
CA ARG A 124 -0.22 5.06 10.66
C ARG A 124 1.21 5.33 11.13
N PRO A 125 1.69 6.59 11.22
CA PRO A 125 3.07 6.84 11.65
C PRO A 125 3.33 6.32 13.06
N VAL A 126 2.36 6.47 13.96
CA VAL A 126 2.44 5.98 15.35
C VAL A 126 2.43 4.45 15.39
N HIS A 127 1.49 3.82 14.69
CA HIS A 127 1.37 2.36 14.68
C HIS A 127 2.58 1.68 14.02
N PHE A 128 3.12 2.27 12.95
CA PHE A 128 4.31 1.76 12.27
C PHE A 128 5.56 1.88 13.14
N ASP A 129 5.77 3.02 13.81
CA ASP A 129 6.88 3.21 14.75
C ASP A 129 6.82 2.18 15.89
N ALA A 130 5.63 1.95 16.46
CA ALA A 130 5.43 0.95 17.50
C ALA A 130 5.73 -0.48 17.02
N ALA A 131 5.26 -0.86 15.81
CA ALA A 131 5.51 -2.18 15.23
C ALA A 131 7.01 -2.45 15.00
N ILE A 132 7.72 -1.49 14.41
CA ILE A 132 9.16 -1.62 14.15
C ILE A 132 9.97 -1.63 15.44
N LYS A 133 9.58 -0.84 16.45
CA LYS A 133 10.20 -0.90 17.79
C LYS A 133 10.00 -2.27 18.43
N ALA A 134 8.82 -2.87 18.28
CA ALA A 134 8.50 -4.21 18.75
C ALA A 134 9.07 -5.36 17.90
N GLY A 135 9.82 -5.07 16.83
CA GLY A 135 10.49 -6.09 16.03
C GLY A 135 9.56 -6.84 15.07
N LYS A 136 8.45 -6.23 14.64
CA LYS A 136 7.42 -6.88 13.83
C LYS A 136 7.62 -6.57 12.34
N HIS A 137 7.37 -7.56 11.47
CA HIS A 137 7.15 -7.31 10.05
C HIS A 137 5.85 -6.53 9.86
N VAL A 138 5.76 -5.71 8.82
CA VAL A 138 4.59 -4.82 8.64
C VAL A 138 4.05 -4.89 7.23
N PHE A 139 2.77 -5.20 7.12
CA PHE A 139 1.95 -4.72 6.02
C PHE A 139 1.14 -3.53 6.52
N MET A 140 1.13 -2.44 5.77
CA MET A 140 0.29 -1.30 6.08
C MET A 140 -0.51 -0.91 4.85
N GLU A 141 -1.75 -0.51 5.02
CA GLU A 141 -2.59 -0.06 3.90
C GLU A 141 -2.00 1.17 3.17
N LYS A 142 -2.68 1.75 2.20
CA LYS A 142 -2.39 3.15 1.79
C LYS A 142 -3.47 4.08 2.34
N PRO A 143 -3.21 5.39 2.48
CA PRO A 143 -1.93 6.11 2.43
C PRO A 143 -1.13 6.06 3.74
N VAL A 144 0.20 6.08 3.67
CA VAL A 144 1.08 5.88 4.84
C VAL A 144 1.14 7.05 5.83
N ALA A 145 0.65 8.21 5.44
CA ALA A 145 0.49 9.39 6.28
C ALA A 145 -0.54 10.33 5.63
N VAL A 146 -0.96 11.35 6.38
CA VAL A 146 -1.91 12.38 5.91
C VAL A 146 -1.26 13.73 5.71
N ASP A 147 -0.04 13.91 6.22
CA ASP A 147 0.68 15.18 6.20
C ASP A 147 2.20 14.97 6.04
N PRO A 148 2.96 16.05 5.73
CA PRO A 148 4.40 15.96 5.58
C PRO A 148 5.15 15.53 6.86
N PRO A 149 4.81 16.00 8.09
CA PRO A 149 5.46 15.50 9.31
C PRO A 149 5.31 13.98 9.49
N GLY A 150 4.11 13.45 9.31
CA GLY A 150 3.82 12.02 9.35
C GLY A 150 4.59 11.25 8.28
N ALA A 151 4.69 11.77 7.06
CA ALA A 151 5.49 11.15 6.00
C ALA A 151 6.98 11.08 6.36
N ARG A 152 7.55 12.15 6.95
CA ARG A 152 8.93 12.13 7.45
C ARG A 152 9.12 11.11 8.56
N LYS A 153 8.14 10.97 9.45
CA LYS A 153 8.18 9.95 10.50
C LYS A 153 8.16 8.53 9.91
N ILE A 154 7.32 8.27 8.90
CA ILE A 154 7.33 6.99 8.16
C ILE A 154 8.71 6.70 7.56
N MET A 155 9.35 7.70 6.92
CA MET A 155 10.68 7.53 6.34
C MET A 155 11.75 7.23 7.40
N GLU A 156 11.71 7.91 8.54
CA GLU A 156 12.61 7.66 9.68
C GLU A 156 12.42 6.23 10.21
N THR A 157 11.18 5.83 10.50
CA THR A 157 10.85 4.48 10.97
C THR A 157 11.24 3.41 9.95
N GLY A 158 11.11 3.70 8.64
CA GLY A 158 11.54 2.79 7.57
C GLY A 158 13.05 2.52 7.59
N LYS A 159 13.88 3.52 7.94
CA LYS A 159 15.33 3.31 8.12
C LYS A 159 15.62 2.37 9.29
N LEU A 160 14.89 2.53 10.40
CA LEU A 160 15.00 1.63 11.55
C LEU A 160 14.55 0.20 11.19
N ALA A 161 13.48 0.06 10.40
CA ALA A 161 13.02 -1.24 9.92
C ALA A 161 14.11 -1.96 9.11
N ALA A 162 14.79 -1.24 8.21
CA ALA A 162 15.91 -1.78 7.44
C ALA A 162 17.09 -2.19 8.33
N GLN A 163 17.46 -1.39 9.34
CA GLN A 163 18.51 -1.74 10.31
C GLN A 163 18.17 -3.03 11.07
N LYS A 164 16.89 -3.20 11.44
CA LYS A 164 16.38 -4.41 12.09
C LYS A 164 16.10 -5.57 11.14
N LYS A 165 16.32 -5.40 9.83
CA LYS A 165 16.01 -6.37 8.76
C LYS A 165 14.54 -6.80 8.74
N LEU A 166 13.63 -5.88 9.08
CA LEU A 166 12.19 -6.11 9.06
C LEU A 166 11.62 -5.80 7.68
N ALA A 167 10.83 -6.73 7.15
CA ALA A 167 10.09 -6.54 5.91
C ALA A 167 8.91 -5.56 6.13
N VAL A 168 8.79 -4.58 5.24
CA VAL A 168 7.73 -3.57 5.26
C VAL A 168 7.13 -3.44 3.87
N VAL A 169 5.80 -3.55 3.78
CA VAL A 169 5.05 -3.40 2.53
C VAL A 169 3.90 -2.43 2.73
N ALA A 170 3.75 -1.48 1.81
CA ALA A 170 2.60 -0.58 1.75
C ALA A 170 1.57 -1.09 0.73
N GLY A 171 0.27 -0.91 1.01
CA GLY A 171 -0.88 -1.39 0.25
C GLY A 171 -1.11 -0.73 -1.11
N THR A 172 -0.05 -0.35 -1.84
CA THR A 172 -0.12 0.18 -3.21
C THR A 172 -0.37 -0.96 -4.22
N GLN A 173 -1.53 -1.62 -4.08
CA GLN A 173 -1.85 -2.89 -4.75
C GLN A 173 -1.67 -2.91 -6.28
N ARG A 174 -1.80 -1.75 -6.95
CA ARG A 174 -1.64 -1.66 -8.41
C ARG A 174 -0.25 -2.08 -8.88
N ARG A 175 0.79 -1.88 -8.05
CA ARG A 175 2.15 -2.34 -8.33
C ARG A 175 2.28 -3.87 -8.39
N HIS A 176 1.30 -4.59 -7.83
CA HIS A 176 1.27 -6.06 -7.80
C HIS A 176 0.30 -6.66 -8.83
N GLN A 177 -0.51 -5.85 -9.53
CA GLN A 177 -1.44 -6.33 -10.54
C GLN A 177 -0.72 -6.65 -11.85
N ALA A 178 -0.98 -7.82 -12.42
CA ALA A 178 -0.30 -8.31 -13.62
C ALA A 178 -0.39 -7.32 -14.80
N ALA A 179 -1.58 -6.79 -15.08
CA ALA A 179 -1.79 -5.84 -16.17
C ALA A 179 -0.95 -4.55 -15.99
N TYR A 180 -0.93 -3.98 -14.79
CA TYR A 180 -0.11 -2.80 -14.52
C TYR A 180 1.39 -3.10 -14.63
N ARG A 181 1.84 -4.28 -14.15
CA ARG A 181 3.24 -4.70 -14.26
C ARG A 181 3.66 -4.92 -15.72
N GLN A 182 2.80 -5.51 -16.53
CA GLN A 182 3.03 -5.69 -17.97
C GLN A 182 3.15 -4.34 -18.68
N THR A 183 2.24 -3.40 -18.39
CA THR A 183 2.32 -2.05 -18.96
C THR A 183 3.56 -1.29 -18.50
N ALA A 184 3.90 -1.34 -17.20
CA ALA A 184 5.13 -0.73 -16.69
C ALA A 184 6.39 -1.28 -17.38
N TRP A 185 6.44 -2.60 -17.58
CA TRP A 185 7.53 -3.24 -18.31
C TRP A 185 7.58 -2.76 -19.77
N ALA A 186 6.44 -2.73 -20.47
CA ALA A 186 6.41 -2.28 -21.86
C ALA A 186 6.85 -0.81 -22.01
N VAL A 187 6.38 0.07 -21.12
CA VAL A 187 6.78 1.49 -21.10
C VAL A 187 8.28 1.62 -20.84
N ALA A 188 8.81 0.91 -19.85
CA ALA A 188 10.25 0.93 -19.53
C ALA A 188 11.12 0.38 -20.67
N ASN A 189 10.56 -0.46 -21.56
CA ASN A 189 11.24 -1.02 -22.73
C ASN A 189 10.93 -0.24 -24.03
N GLY A 190 10.44 1.00 -23.92
CA GLY A 190 10.32 1.93 -25.05
C GLY A 190 9.12 1.68 -25.97
N ALA A 191 8.13 0.88 -25.56
CA ALA A 191 6.95 0.57 -26.38
C ALA A 191 6.15 1.81 -26.82
N VAL A 192 6.28 2.92 -26.09
CA VAL A 192 5.60 4.20 -26.36
C VAL A 192 6.58 5.35 -26.62
N GLY A 193 7.88 5.07 -26.76
CA GLY A 193 8.92 6.08 -26.87
C GLY A 193 9.04 6.96 -25.62
N ARG A 194 9.42 8.23 -25.82
CA ARG A 194 9.52 9.21 -24.73
C ARG A 194 8.14 9.64 -24.28
N LEU A 195 7.84 9.49 -22.98
CA LEU A 195 6.64 10.05 -22.38
C LEU A 195 6.68 11.58 -22.43
N THR A 196 5.60 12.21 -22.93
CA THR A 196 5.45 13.67 -22.98
C THR A 196 4.27 14.14 -22.14
N SER A 197 3.24 13.33 -22.01
CA SER A 197 2.08 13.66 -21.18
C SER A 197 1.26 12.43 -20.82
N GLY A 198 0.30 12.63 -19.92
CA GLY A 198 -0.63 11.59 -19.52
C GLY A 198 -1.76 12.13 -18.66
N LYS A 199 -2.75 11.28 -18.41
CA LYS A 199 -3.89 11.61 -17.56
C LYS A 199 -4.12 10.48 -16.57
N VAL A 200 -4.29 10.83 -15.31
CA VAL A 200 -4.68 9.88 -14.28
C VAL A 200 -5.88 10.40 -13.50
N TRP A 201 -6.84 9.52 -13.23
CA TRP A 201 -8.07 9.97 -12.58
C TRP A 201 -8.68 8.94 -11.63
N TRP A 202 -9.36 9.46 -10.61
CA TRP A 202 -10.20 8.72 -9.68
C TRP A 202 -11.51 9.49 -9.46
N CYS A 203 -12.51 9.22 -10.29
CA CYS A 203 -13.79 9.91 -10.28
C CYS A 203 -14.90 8.91 -9.91
N GLY A 204 -15.64 9.20 -8.85
CA GLY A 204 -16.72 8.36 -8.35
C GLY A 204 -17.76 9.15 -7.55
N GLY A 205 -18.64 8.41 -6.89
CA GLY A 205 -19.60 8.96 -5.94
C GLY A 205 -18.96 9.35 -4.61
N ALA A 206 -19.71 10.09 -3.80
CA ALA A 206 -19.36 10.32 -2.40
C ALA A 206 -19.33 9.01 -1.63
N LEU A 207 -18.39 8.89 -0.71
CA LEU A 207 -18.30 7.74 0.18
C LEU A 207 -19.36 7.78 1.27
N TRP A 208 -19.42 6.68 2.02
CA TRP A 208 -20.29 6.53 3.17
C TRP A 208 -20.00 7.60 4.24
N PHE A 209 -21.01 7.91 5.05
CA PHE A 209 -20.86 8.66 6.28
C PHE A 209 -21.84 8.11 7.33
N ASN A 210 -21.50 8.27 8.59
CA ASN A 210 -22.32 7.92 9.73
C ASN A 210 -22.83 9.19 10.38
N ARG A 211 -24.14 9.27 10.64
CA ARG A 211 -24.71 10.35 11.45
C ARG A 211 -24.22 10.19 12.90
N ARG A 212 -23.97 11.32 13.55
CA ARG A 212 -23.58 11.34 14.96
C ARG A 212 -24.69 10.73 15.81
N GLN A 213 -24.32 9.79 16.67
CA GLN A 213 -25.25 9.19 17.62
C GLN A 213 -25.34 10.04 18.89
N GLU A 214 -26.47 9.99 19.58
CA GLU A 214 -26.62 10.65 20.88
C GLU A 214 -25.61 10.08 21.88
N GLY A 215 -24.94 10.96 22.63
CA GLY A 215 -23.88 10.57 23.56
C GLY A 215 -22.55 10.13 22.92
N GLU A 216 -22.42 10.16 21.58
CA GLU A 216 -21.16 9.82 20.91
C GLU A 216 -20.09 10.90 21.14
N SER A 217 -18.91 10.46 21.60
CA SER A 217 -17.74 11.35 21.77
C SER A 217 -17.23 11.87 20.41
N ASP A 218 -16.56 13.02 20.42
CA ASP A 218 -15.96 13.58 19.19
C ASP A 218 -14.92 12.61 18.59
N ALA A 219 -14.13 11.94 19.44
CA ALA A 219 -13.15 10.96 18.99
C ALA A 219 -13.82 9.77 18.27
N SER A 220 -14.87 9.20 18.86
CA SER A 220 -15.64 8.12 18.23
C SER A 220 -16.22 8.58 16.90
N TYR A 221 -16.84 9.76 16.86
CA TYR A 221 -17.44 10.29 15.64
C TYR A 221 -16.39 10.51 14.52
N LEU A 222 -15.23 11.07 14.86
CA LEU A 222 -14.10 11.26 13.95
C LEU A 222 -13.58 9.92 13.42
N VAL A 223 -13.38 8.91 14.28
CA VAL A 223 -12.89 7.59 13.84
C VAL A 223 -13.94 6.84 13.03
N ARG A 224 -15.24 6.99 13.33
CA ARG A 224 -16.32 6.41 12.51
C ARG A 224 -16.41 7.07 11.15
N ASN A 225 -16.11 8.36 11.04
CA ASN A 225 -16.20 9.17 9.82
C ASN A 225 -14.83 9.60 9.28
N TRP A 226 -13.78 8.84 9.57
CA TRP A 226 -12.39 9.24 9.32
C TRP A 226 -12.14 9.66 7.87
N VAL A 227 -12.84 9.02 6.93
CA VAL A 227 -12.69 9.30 5.50
C VAL A 227 -13.25 10.66 5.11
N SER A 228 -14.03 11.35 5.96
CA SER A 228 -14.59 12.68 5.67
C SER A 228 -13.72 13.84 6.18
N PHE A 229 -12.72 13.56 7.03
CA PHE A 229 -11.89 14.57 7.67
C PHE A 229 -10.47 14.56 7.09
N THR A 230 -9.97 15.72 6.67
CA THR A 230 -8.64 15.87 6.06
C THR A 230 -7.53 15.49 7.04
N GLU A 231 -7.71 15.80 8.32
CA GLU A 231 -6.78 15.46 9.41
C GLU A 231 -6.70 13.95 9.64
N MET A 232 -7.73 13.20 9.24
CA MET A 232 -7.82 11.75 9.43
C MET A 232 -7.37 10.96 8.18
N SER A 233 -7.57 11.53 6.99
CA SER A 233 -7.45 10.83 5.69
C SER A 233 -6.45 11.44 4.71
N GLY A 234 -6.07 12.71 4.89
CA GLY A 234 -5.32 13.49 3.90
C GLY A 234 -6.17 13.98 2.72
N ASP A 235 -7.50 13.93 2.85
CA ASP A 235 -8.46 14.13 1.75
C ASP A 235 -8.49 12.96 0.74
N HIS A 236 -9.48 12.91 -0.14
CA HIS A 236 -9.64 11.84 -1.12
C HIS A 236 -8.53 11.82 -2.18
N ILE A 237 -7.78 12.93 -2.33
CA ILE A 237 -6.57 12.96 -3.15
C ILE A 237 -5.46 12.09 -2.56
N VAL A 238 -5.28 12.08 -1.24
CA VAL A 238 -4.30 11.24 -0.54
C VAL A 238 -4.87 9.85 -0.25
N GLU A 239 -6.16 9.75 0.09
CA GLU A 239 -6.77 8.46 0.46
C GLU A 239 -6.99 7.56 -0.77
N GLN A 240 -7.75 8.01 -1.78
CA GLN A 240 -8.10 7.17 -2.93
C GLN A 240 -7.18 7.41 -4.12
N HIS A 241 -7.02 8.67 -4.51
CA HIS A 241 -6.35 9.04 -5.75
C HIS A 241 -4.84 8.79 -5.74
N VAL A 242 -4.24 8.57 -4.55
CA VAL A 242 -2.84 8.17 -4.41
C VAL A 242 -2.49 6.94 -5.26
N HIS A 243 -3.43 6.03 -5.50
CA HIS A 243 -3.20 4.89 -6.40
C HIS A 243 -2.87 5.31 -7.84
N ASN A 244 -3.50 6.38 -8.33
CA ASN A 244 -3.33 6.89 -9.69
C ASN A 244 -2.08 7.75 -9.79
N ILE A 245 -1.81 8.56 -8.78
CA ILE A 245 -0.58 9.36 -8.67
C ILE A 245 0.64 8.44 -8.55
N ASP A 246 0.57 7.38 -7.75
CA ASP A 246 1.63 6.37 -7.61
C ASP A 246 1.94 5.66 -8.94
N VAL A 247 0.92 5.30 -9.72
CA VAL A 247 1.11 4.69 -11.06
C VAL A 247 1.79 5.67 -12.02
N ALA A 248 1.41 6.95 -12.01
CA ALA A 248 2.08 7.97 -12.83
C ALA A 248 3.58 8.06 -12.47
N ASN A 249 3.89 8.25 -11.18
CA ASN A 249 5.27 8.26 -10.68
C ASN A 249 6.03 6.98 -11.07
N TRP A 250 5.38 5.82 -10.98
CA TRP A 250 5.99 4.54 -11.32
C TRP A 250 6.34 4.45 -12.81
N TYR A 251 5.42 4.80 -13.70
CA TYR A 251 5.64 4.65 -15.13
C TYR A 251 6.63 5.70 -15.67
N ILE A 252 6.63 6.89 -15.09
CA ILE A 252 7.59 7.96 -15.44
C ILE A 252 8.96 7.67 -14.82
N GLY A 253 9.02 6.99 -13.67
CA GLY A 253 10.25 6.63 -12.97
C GLY A 253 10.86 7.75 -12.13
N ARG A 254 10.15 8.87 -11.93
CA ARG A 254 10.54 9.99 -11.06
C ARG A 254 9.31 10.66 -10.46
N HIS A 255 9.53 11.58 -9.53
CA HIS A 255 8.49 12.40 -8.91
C HIS A 255 8.34 13.75 -9.63
N PRO A 256 7.17 14.41 -9.52
CA PRO A 256 6.99 15.75 -10.08
C PRO A 256 7.88 16.77 -9.36
N GLU A 257 8.33 17.77 -10.11
CA GLU A 257 9.11 18.93 -9.62
C GLU A 257 8.18 20.06 -9.15
N ALA A 258 7.01 20.20 -9.79
CA ALA A 258 6.01 21.20 -9.45
C ALA A 258 4.58 20.66 -9.62
N ALA A 259 3.64 21.32 -8.98
CA ALA A 259 2.22 21.06 -9.12
C ALA A 259 1.44 22.37 -9.16
N LEU A 260 0.56 22.50 -10.16
CA LEU A 260 -0.42 23.59 -10.24
C LEU A 260 -1.81 22.98 -10.22
N GLY A 261 -2.64 23.36 -9.26
CA GLY A 261 -3.96 22.77 -9.18
C GLY A 261 -4.96 23.60 -8.41
N PHE A 262 -6.20 23.18 -8.53
CA PHE A 262 -7.34 23.72 -7.81
C PHE A 262 -8.24 22.56 -7.36
N GLY A 263 -9.02 22.83 -6.33
CA GLY A 263 -10.03 21.91 -5.85
C GLY A 263 -11.15 22.71 -5.21
N GLY A 264 -12.23 22.03 -4.89
CA GLY A 264 -13.38 22.70 -4.29
C GLY A 264 -14.28 21.75 -3.54
N ARG A 265 -15.08 22.34 -2.66
CA ARG A 265 -16.13 21.69 -1.90
C ARG A 265 -17.48 22.34 -2.27
N ALA A 266 -18.45 21.51 -2.61
CA ALA A 266 -19.78 21.89 -3.05
C ALA A 266 -20.91 21.10 -2.35
N ARG A 267 -20.73 19.80 -2.04
CA ARG A 267 -21.85 18.88 -1.73
C ARG A 267 -21.56 17.85 -0.60
N ARG A 268 -20.64 18.15 0.33
CA ARG A 268 -20.36 17.26 1.48
C ARG A 268 -21.34 17.41 2.64
N GLN A 269 -21.89 16.28 3.10
CA GLN A 269 -22.76 16.23 4.28
C GLN A 269 -21.99 16.22 5.61
N THR A 270 -20.77 15.67 5.64
CA THR A 270 -19.92 15.60 6.84
C THR A 270 -18.48 16.00 6.51
N GLY A 271 -17.73 16.36 7.55
CA GLY A 271 -16.30 16.62 7.46
C GLY A 271 -15.91 17.90 6.72
N ASN A 272 -14.66 17.97 6.32
CA ASN A 272 -13.99 19.14 5.72
C ASN A 272 -13.27 18.83 4.40
N GLN A 273 -13.37 17.61 3.89
CA GLN A 273 -12.81 17.23 2.60
C GLN A 273 -13.40 17.99 1.41
N TYR A 274 -12.60 18.06 0.36
CA TYR A 274 -13.03 18.57 -0.94
C TYR A 274 -13.88 17.53 -1.67
N ASP A 275 -14.63 17.97 -2.67
CA ASP A 275 -15.41 17.12 -3.57
C ASP A 275 -14.66 16.79 -4.85
N PHE A 276 -13.67 17.62 -5.23
CA PHE A 276 -12.82 17.38 -6.39
C PHE A 276 -11.47 18.09 -6.29
N PHE A 277 -10.51 17.55 -7.03
CA PHE A 277 -9.24 18.17 -7.34
C PHE A 277 -8.93 18.03 -8.83
N SER A 278 -8.28 19.04 -9.40
CA SER A 278 -7.66 19.02 -10.72
C SER A 278 -6.28 19.63 -10.60
N VAL A 279 -5.25 18.84 -10.86
CA VAL A 279 -3.84 19.19 -10.65
C VAL A 279 -3.08 18.83 -11.92
N ASP A 280 -2.31 19.78 -12.44
CA ASP A 280 -1.23 19.51 -13.38
C ASP A 280 0.06 19.24 -12.60
N PHE A 281 0.63 18.07 -12.79
CA PHE A 281 1.94 17.70 -12.24
C PHE A 281 3.00 17.83 -13.33
N ASP A 282 3.94 18.73 -13.09
CA ASP A 282 5.11 18.94 -13.94
C ASP A 282 6.26 18.05 -13.45
N TYR A 283 6.72 17.13 -14.30
CA TYR A 283 7.83 16.22 -14.02
C TYR A 283 9.15 16.71 -14.64
N GLY A 284 9.21 17.96 -15.09
CA GLY A 284 10.31 18.51 -15.86
C GLY A 284 10.43 17.87 -17.24
N GLN A 285 11.34 18.40 -18.07
CA GLN A 285 11.63 17.88 -19.42
C GLN A 285 10.38 17.81 -20.33
N ASP A 286 9.49 18.81 -20.20
CA ASP A 286 8.22 18.92 -20.92
C ASP A 286 7.27 17.73 -20.68
N VAL A 287 7.35 17.08 -19.50
CA VAL A 287 6.49 15.95 -19.13
C VAL A 287 5.43 16.39 -18.13
N HIS A 288 4.17 16.44 -18.57
CA HIS A 288 3.05 16.86 -17.72
C HIS A 288 2.00 15.76 -17.55
N ILE A 289 1.58 15.51 -16.31
CA ILE A 289 0.46 14.63 -16.01
C ILE A 289 -0.70 15.43 -15.45
N HIS A 290 -1.81 15.43 -16.17
CA HIS A 290 -3.07 15.94 -15.64
C HIS A 290 -3.70 14.89 -14.71
N SER A 291 -3.87 15.27 -13.46
CA SER A 291 -4.43 14.47 -12.38
C SER A 291 -5.78 15.04 -11.97
N MET A 292 -6.84 14.24 -12.02
CA MET A 292 -8.17 14.66 -11.55
C MET A 292 -8.79 13.63 -10.62
N CYS A 293 -9.47 14.06 -9.57
CA CYS A 293 -10.28 13.17 -8.76
C CYS A 293 -11.55 13.87 -8.30
N ARG A 294 -12.62 13.10 -8.11
CA ARG A 294 -13.95 13.60 -7.77
C ARG A 294 -14.71 12.57 -6.94
N GLN A 295 -15.47 13.05 -5.96
CA GLN A 295 -16.44 12.27 -5.20
C GLN A 295 -17.77 13.03 -5.12
N ILE A 296 -18.58 12.92 -6.19
CA ILE A 296 -19.90 13.56 -6.27
C ILE A 296 -20.91 12.55 -6.84
N ASN A 297 -22.04 12.41 -6.15
CA ASN A 297 -23.11 11.49 -6.56
C ASN A 297 -23.92 12.04 -7.75
N GLY A 298 -24.33 11.15 -8.66
CA GLY A 298 -25.25 11.51 -9.76
C GLY A 298 -24.62 12.36 -10.87
N CYS A 299 -23.29 12.29 -11.02
CA CYS A 299 -22.52 13.02 -12.03
C CYS A 299 -21.98 12.11 -13.13
#